data_AF-A0A3M1K9U1-F1
#
_entry.id   AF-A0A3M1K9U1-F1
#
_cell.length_a   1.000
_cell.length_b   1.000
_cell.length_c   1.000
_cell.angle_alpha   90.00
_cell.angle_beta   90.00
_cell.angle_gamma   90.00
#
_symmetry.space_group_name_H-M   'P 1'
#
loop_
_entity.id
_entity.type
_entity.pdbx_description
1 polymer ?
#
loop_
_entity_poly.entity_id
_entity_poly.type
_entity_poly.pdbx_seq_one_letter_code
_entity_poly.pdbx_strand_id
1 'polypeptide(L)'
;MKRRIMMIAGSTTAVLVLALALAKWRDAPSGPDRHATGAPLRSVVAATDMPAAGLSNDLEKSEGPLVPLARKCFLLDEIRGHRVLSDRRILLQLSDGTTAIARLKRACPQLLYHRDFRFEGQLGQVCAELDRVLTRAGMRCTIAGFYRVDSAPAGE
;
A
#
# COMPACT_ATOMS: atom_id res chain seq x y z
N MET A 1 -24.18 -42.04 -21.36
CA MET A 1 -22.88 -41.48 -20.93
C MET A 1 -22.83 -41.49 -19.41
N LYS A 2 -21.95 -42.30 -18.82
CA LYS A 2 -21.99 -42.73 -17.40
C LYS A 2 -21.01 -41.85 -16.59
N ARG A 3 -21.53 -40.99 -15.71
CA ARG A 3 -20.72 -40.12 -14.83
C ARG A 3 -20.13 -40.95 -13.70
N ARG A 4 -18.80 -40.95 -13.56
CA ARG A 4 -18.11 -41.54 -12.40
C ARG A 4 -17.92 -40.47 -11.34
N ILE A 5 -18.61 -40.65 -10.22
CA ILE A 5 -18.42 -39.91 -8.97
C ILE A 5 -17.24 -40.57 -8.26
N MET A 6 -16.17 -39.83 -8.02
CA MET A 6 -15.02 -40.31 -7.26
C MET A 6 -15.09 -39.70 -5.86
N MET A 7 -15.46 -40.52 -4.88
CA MET A 7 -15.32 -40.22 -3.46
C MET A 7 -13.84 -40.33 -3.10
N ILE A 8 -13.28 -39.30 -2.46
CA ILE A 8 -11.98 -39.39 -1.77
C ILE A 8 -12.30 -39.51 -0.28
N ALA A 9 -12.06 -40.70 0.25
CA ALA A 9 -12.10 -41.01 1.67
C ALA A 9 -10.67 -40.98 2.23
N GLY A 10 -10.53 -40.51 3.47
CA GLY A 10 -9.36 -40.77 4.32
C GLY A 10 -8.47 -39.55 4.55
N SER A 11 -8.51 -38.99 5.76
CA SER A 11 -7.61 -39.43 6.83
C SER A 11 -7.82 -38.56 8.07
N THR A 12 -8.46 -39.16 9.07
CA THR A 12 -8.49 -38.70 10.46
C THR A 12 -7.23 -39.18 11.17
N THR A 13 -6.41 -38.26 11.67
CA THR A 13 -5.41 -38.34 12.78
C THR A 13 -4.45 -37.15 12.56
N ALA A 14 -4.10 -36.29 13.51
CA ALA A 14 -3.95 -36.47 14.93
C ALA A 14 -4.33 -35.17 15.68
N VAL A 15 -5.01 -35.36 16.81
CA VAL A 15 -5.07 -34.40 17.91
C VAL A 15 -3.70 -34.45 18.59
N LEU A 16 -2.98 -33.33 18.67
CA LEU A 16 -2.04 -33.13 19.75
C LEU A 16 -2.06 -31.68 20.23
N VAL A 17 -2.32 -31.60 21.52
CA VAL A 17 -2.45 -30.46 22.40
C VAL A 17 -1.14 -29.69 22.47
N LEU A 18 -1.17 -28.36 22.27
CA LEU A 18 -0.15 -27.48 22.84
C LEU A 18 -0.82 -26.26 23.49
N ALA A 19 -0.94 -26.41 24.81
CA ALA A 19 -0.95 -25.42 25.89
C ALA A 19 -1.03 -23.92 25.54
N LEU A 20 -2.12 -23.30 26.04
CA LEU A 20 -2.09 -22.20 27.02
C LEU A 20 -0.81 -21.34 27.05
N ALA A 21 -0.86 -20.21 26.34
CA ALA A 21 -0.07 -19.02 26.66
C ALA A 21 -0.99 -17.80 26.80
N LEU A 22 -1.95 -17.90 27.74
CA LEU A 22 -2.72 -16.77 28.26
C LEU A 22 -2.26 -16.49 29.69
N ALA A 23 -1.11 -15.83 29.85
CA ALA A 23 -0.72 -15.21 31.11
C ALA A 23 0.35 -14.14 30.86
N LYS A 24 0.27 -13.04 31.60
CA LYS A 24 1.23 -11.92 31.70
C LYS A 24 1.18 -10.81 30.64
N TRP A 25 0.05 -10.12 30.58
CA TRP A 25 0.02 -8.68 30.26
C TRP A 25 -0.64 -7.96 31.43
N ARG A 26 0.12 -7.82 32.51
CA ARG A 26 -0.21 -7.00 33.69
C ARG A 26 1.13 -6.54 34.24
N ASP A 27 1.50 -5.31 33.90
CA ASP A 27 2.30 -4.40 34.72
C ASP A 27 2.45 -3.10 33.91
N ALA A 28 1.47 -2.21 34.08
CA ALA A 28 1.60 -0.82 33.70
C ALA A 28 2.25 -0.08 34.89
N PRO A 29 3.42 0.56 34.75
CA PRO A 29 3.98 1.35 35.82
C PRO A 29 3.19 2.65 35.99
N SER A 30 2.52 2.77 37.13
CA SER A 30 2.02 4.02 37.70
C SER A 30 3.20 4.91 38.09
N GLY A 31 3.52 5.89 37.23
CA GLY A 31 4.50 6.93 37.53
C GLY A 31 3.92 8.00 38.48
N PRO A 32 4.76 8.57 39.37
CA PRO A 32 4.30 9.42 40.47
C PRO A 32 3.97 10.86 40.06
N ASP A 33 2.94 11.40 40.70
CA ASP A 33 2.69 12.84 40.82
C ASP A 33 3.93 13.56 41.36
N ARG A 34 4.36 14.59 40.64
CA ARG A 34 5.24 15.65 41.15
C ARG A 34 4.64 17.00 40.82
N HIS A 35 3.84 17.51 41.73
CA HIS A 35 3.80 18.94 41.97
C HIS A 35 5.16 19.36 42.55
N ALA A 36 5.82 20.33 41.95
CA ALA A 36 6.15 21.60 42.62
C ALA A 36 7.17 22.45 41.81
N THR A 37 6.85 23.75 41.78
CA THR A 37 7.77 24.90 41.74
C THR A 37 8.36 25.32 40.39
N GLY A 38 7.99 26.53 39.96
CA GLY A 38 8.46 27.16 38.74
C GLY A 38 9.79 27.88 38.85
N ALA A 39 10.37 28.15 37.69
CA ALA A 39 11.30 29.23 37.36
C ALA A 39 11.51 29.23 35.81
N PRO A 40 12.03 30.31 35.20
CA PRO A 40 11.46 30.85 33.96
C PRO A 40 12.04 30.30 32.64
N LEU A 41 11.24 30.54 31.59
CA LEU A 41 11.48 30.35 30.17
C LEU A 41 12.90 30.73 29.72
N ARG A 42 13.65 29.75 29.22
CA ARG A 42 14.73 29.95 28.25
C ARG A 42 14.41 29.15 26.99
N SER A 43 13.73 29.85 26.07
CA SER A 43 13.51 29.40 24.70
C SER A 43 14.86 29.47 23.96
N VAL A 44 15.44 28.30 23.69
CA VAL A 44 16.51 28.17 22.69
C VAL A 44 15.95 27.25 21.61
N VAL A 45 15.23 27.84 20.67
CA VAL A 45 14.83 27.17 19.44
C VAL A 45 16.07 27.17 18.54
N ALA A 46 16.85 26.09 18.59
CA ALA A 46 17.80 25.80 17.53
C ALA A 46 16.98 25.27 16.34
N ALA A 47 16.54 26.18 15.49
CA ALA A 47 16.02 25.85 14.17
C ALA A 47 17.20 25.36 13.32
N THR A 48 17.48 24.07 13.35
CA THR A 48 18.20 23.43 12.24
C THR A 48 17.22 23.32 11.08
N ASP A 49 17.34 24.26 10.13
CA ASP A 49 16.78 24.18 8.79
C ASP A 49 17.12 22.83 8.16
N MET A 50 16.19 21.88 8.25
CA MET A 50 16.18 20.71 7.38
C MET A 50 15.53 21.14 6.06
N PRO A 51 16.23 21.07 4.92
CA PRO A 51 15.62 21.37 3.62
C PRO A 51 14.56 20.32 3.32
N ALA A 52 13.31 20.71 3.50
CA ALA A 52 12.16 19.94 3.06
C ALA A 52 12.16 19.87 1.53
N ALA A 53 12.45 18.67 1.03
CA ALA A 53 11.78 18.08 -0.13
C ALA A 53 11.60 18.98 -1.38
N GLY A 54 12.67 19.13 -2.16
CA GLY A 54 12.61 19.63 -3.55
C GLY A 54 12.34 18.56 -4.62
N LEU A 55 11.94 17.34 -4.26
CA LEU A 55 11.78 16.19 -5.20
C LEU A 55 10.33 15.92 -5.64
N SER A 56 9.41 16.87 -5.41
CA SER A 56 7.98 16.64 -5.66
C SER A 56 7.50 17.11 -7.04
N ASN A 57 8.23 17.98 -7.73
CA ASN A 57 7.73 18.59 -8.97
C ASN A 57 8.10 17.85 -10.26
N ASP A 58 9.17 17.06 -10.28
CA ASP A 58 9.63 16.41 -11.53
C ASP A 58 8.79 15.19 -11.93
N LEU A 59 8.16 14.50 -10.96
CA LEU A 59 7.30 13.35 -11.25
C LEU A 59 5.88 13.73 -11.66
N GLU A 60 5.40 14.92 -11.28
CA GLU A 60 4.07 15.39 -11.67
C GLU A 60 4.03 15.79 -13.16
N LYS A 61 5.19 16.13 -13.74
CA LYS A 61 5.36 16.46 -15.17
C LYS A 61 5.71 15.27 -16.06
N SER A 62 5.88 14.07 -15.50
CA SER A 62 6.13 12.86 -16.29
C SER A 62 4.81 12.22 -16.72
N GLU A 63 4.01 12.95 -17.51
CA GLU A 63 2.86 12.41 -18.23
C GLU A 63 3.28 11.91 -19.62
N GLY A 64 4.35 11.11 -19.66
CA GLY A 64 4.72 10.39 -20.88
C GLY A 64 3.59 9.48 -21.36
N PRO A 65 3.56 9.11 -22.65
CA PRO A 65 2.61 8.14 -23.16
C PRO A 65 2.60 6.87 -22.31
N LEU A 66 1.41 6.45 -21.88
CA LEU A 66 1.25 5.23 -21.07
C LEU A 66 1.08 4.03 -22.00
N VAL A 67 2.00 3.08 -21.91
CA VAL A 67 1.91 1.82 -22.67
C VAL A 67 1.27 0.74 -21.79
N PRO A 68 0.15 0.12 -22.21
CA PRO A 68 -0.48 -0.94 -21.45
C PRO A 68 0.46 -2.13 -21.23
N LEU A 69 0.51 -2.65 -20.00
CA LEU A 69 1.19 -3.90 -19.71
C LEU A 69 0.27 -5.07 -20.06
N ALA A 70 0.85 -6.12 -20.66
CA ALA A 70 0.14 -7.38 -20.91
C ALA A 70 -0.26 -8.07 -19.61
N ARG A 71 0.60 -7.95 -18.58
CA ARG A 71 0.37 -8.49 -17.23
C ARG A 71 -0.85 -7.84 -16.58
N LYS A 72 -1.78 -8.66 -16.09
CA LYS A 72 -3.05 -8.22 -15.47
C LYS A 72 -3.06 -8.26 -13.95
N CYS A 73 -2.14 -8.98 -13.33
CA CYS A 73 -2.07 -9.12 -11.88
C CYS A 73 -0.63 -9.02 -11.40
N PHE A 74 -0.41 -8.38 -10.26
CA PHE A 74 0.86 -8.35 -9.53
C PHE A 74 0.69 -9.04 -8.19
N LEU A 75 1.71 -9.77 -7.74
CA LEU A 75 1.76 -10.23 -6.36
C LEU A 75 2.00 -9.01 -5.46
N LEU A 76 1.35 -8.95 -4.29
CA LEU A 76 1.55 -7.85 -3.35
C LEU A 76 3.01 -7.80 -2.86
N ASP A 77 3.66 -8.96 -2.72
CA ASP A 77 5.07 -9.05 -2.30
C ASP A 77 6.06 -8.51 -3.35
N GLU A 78 5.64 -8.43 -4.61
CA GLU A 78 6.43 -7.76 -5.66
C GLU A 78 6.35 -6.24 -5.57
N ILE A 79 5.33 -5.68 -4.91
CA ILE A 79 5.14 -4.23 -4.79
C ILE A 79 5.93 -3.73 -3.58
N ARG A 80 7.07 -3.09 -3.83
CA ARG A 80 7.96 -2.55 -2.79
C ARG A 80 7.52 -1.19 -2.27
N GLY A 81 6.78 -0.44 -3.07
CA GLY A 81 6.32 0.89 -2.72
C GLY A 81 5.28 1.39 -3.68
N HIS A 82 4.64 2.49 -3.30
CA HIS A 82 3.69 3.19 -4.16
C HIS A 82 3.77 4.69 -3.96
N ARG A 83 3.32 5.45 -4.96
CA ARG A 83 3.12 6.89 -4.90
C ARG A 83 1.83 7.23 -5.61
N VAL A 84 0.93 7.96 -4.94
CA VAL A 84 -0.26 8.50 -5.60
C VAL A 84 0.16 9.67 -6.50
N LEU A 85 -0.09 9.56 -7.80
CA LEU A 85 0.19 10.62 -8.78
C LEU A 85 -1.04 11.51 -9.00
N SER A 86 -2.23 10.92 -8.95
CA SER A 86 -3.51 11.65 -9.04
C SER A 86 -4.65 10.79 -8.49
N ASP A 87 -5.85 11.35 -8.46
CA ASP A 87 -7.07 10.59 -8.15
C ASP A 87 -7.36 9.46 -9.15
N ARG A 88 -6.60 9.32 -10.24
CA ARG A 88 -6.76 8.25 -11.23
C ARG A 88 -5.53 7.36 -11.41
N ARG A 89 -4.38 7.73 -10.84
CA ARG A 89 -3.09 7.09 -11.15
C ARG A 89 -2.28 6.88 -9.89
N ILE A 90 -1.79 5.66 -9.72
CA ILE A 90 -0.89 5.26 -8.65
C ILE A 90 0.34 4.66 -9.30
N LEU A 91 1.50 5.21 -9.01
CA LEU A 91 2.78 4.62 -9.37
C LEU A 91 3.12 3.51 -8.38
N LEU A 92 3.49 2.35 -8.89
CA LEU A 92 3.93 1.17 -8.17
C LEU A 92 5.41 0.97 -8.45
N GLN A 93 6.19 0.78 -7.39
CA GLN A 93 7.59 0.39 -7.45
C GLN A 93 7.65 -1.11 -7.24
N LEU A 94 8.20 -1.82 -8.22
CA LEU A 94 8.25 -3.28 -8.23
C LEU A 94 9.60 -3.79 -7.71
N SER A 95 9.63 -5.04 -7.27
CA SER A 95 10.80 -5.68 -6.65
C SER A 95 11.97 -5.88 -7.61
N ASP A 96 11.70 -5.88 -8.92
CA ASP A 96 12.71 -5.96 -9.98
C ASP A 96 13.32 -4.59 -10.34
N GLY A 97 12.94 -3.53 -9.60
CA GLY A 97 13.40 -2.16 -9.83
C GLY A 97 12.61 -1.41 -10.91
N THR A 98 11.66 -2.08 -11.58
CA THR A 98 10.80 -1.42 -12.57
C THR A 98 9.64 -0.67 -11.90
N THR A 99 8.97 0.18 -12.67
CA THR A 99 7.78 0.90 -12.22
C THR A 99 6.58 0.60 -13.12
N ALA A 100 5.42 0.46 -12.50
CA ALA A 100 4.14 0.36 -13.20
C ALA A 100 3.18 1.44 -12.70
N ILE A 101 2.30 1.95 -13.56
CA ILE A 101 1.21 2.84 -13.20
C ILE A 101 -0.07 2.03 -13.17
N ALA A 102 -0.68 1.90 -11.99
CA ALA A 102 -2.05 1.44 -11.85
C ALA A 102 -2.99 2.60 -12.16
N ARG A 103 -3.79 2.45 -13.23
CA ARG A 103 -4.83 3.40 -13.60
C ARG A 103 -6.16 2.92 -13.04
N LEU A 104 -6.94 3.83 -12.47
CA LEU A 104 -8.29 3.54 -11.97
C LEU A 104 -9.35 3.78 -13.06
N LYS A 105 -10.43 3.01 -13.05
CA LYS A 105 -11.53 3.15 -14.04
C LYS A 105 -12.17 4.53 -14.02
N ARG A 106 -12.25 5.13 -12.83
CA ARG A 106 -12.81 6.46 -12.58
C ARG A 106 -11.89 7.21 -11.62
N ALA A 107 -12.06 8.53 -11.53
CA ALA A 107 -11.43 9.29 -10.45
C ALA A 107 -11.88 8.72 -9.10
N CYS A 108 -10.94 8.59 -8.19
CA CYS A 108 -11.12 8.12 -6.82
C CYS A 108 -10.96 9.33 -5.90
N PRO A 109 -12.07 9.98 -5.50
CA PRO A 109 -12.00 11.20 -4.71
C PRO A 109 -11.18 10.99 -3.45
N GLN A 110 -10.43 12.02 -3.05
CA GLN A 110 -9.59 12.04 -1.84
C GLN A 110 -8.35 11.14 -1.88
N LEU A 111 -8.12 10.41 -2.98
CA LEU A 111 -6.93 9.56 -3.11
C LEU A 111 -5.64 10.40 -3.13
N LEU A 112 -5.59 11.46 -3.95
CA LEU A 112 -4.44 12.37 -4.03
C LEU A 112 -4.28 13.22 -2.77
N TYR A 113 -5.39 13.62 -2.14
CA TYR A 113 -5.36 14.43 -0.92
C TYR A 113 -4.75 13.66 0.25
N HIS A 114 -5.19 12.41 0.48
CA HIS A 114 -4.67 11.61 1.59
C HIS A 114 -3.37 10.89 1.27
N ARG A 115 -3.11 10.58 -0.01
CA ARG A 115 -1.96 9.79 -0.48
C ARG A 115 -1.82 8.43 0.22
N ASP A 116 -2.90 7.94 0.81
CA ASP A 116 -2.96 6.73 1.62
C ASP A 116 -4.16 5.88 1.19
N PHE A 117 -3.90 4.60 0.96
CA PHE A 117 -4.87 3.63 0.50
C PHE A 117 -4.36 2.21 0.77
N ARG A 118 -5.26 1.24 0.65
CA ARG A 118 -4.91 -0.18 0.62
C ARG A 118 -5.53 -0.88 -0.58
N PHE A 119 -4.90 -1.95 -1.05
CA PHE A 119 -5.51 -2.84 -2.02
C PHE A 119 -6.52 -3.76 -1.34
N GLU A 120 -7.72 -3.85 -1.88
CA GLU A 120 -8.69 -4.90 -1.59
C GLU A 120 -8.53 -6.00 -2.65
N GLY A 121 -7.38 -6.70 -2.59
CA GLY A 121 -7.07 -7.84 -3.46
C GLY A 121 -7.33 -9.18 -2.79
N GLN A 122 -7.40 -10.25 -3.59
CA GLN A 122 -7.53 -11.63 -3.10
C GLN A 122 -6.23 -12.40 -3.29
N LEU A 123 -5.98 -13.40 -2.44
CA LEU A 123 -4.88 -14.38 -2.61
C LEU A 123 -3.47 -13.76 -2.72
N GLY A 124 -3.22 -12.65 -2.02
CA GLY A 124 -1.89 -12.01 -2.03
C GLY A 124 -1.53 -11.34 -3.36
N GLN A 125 -2.50 -11.10 -4.24
CA GLN A 125 -2.32 -10.41 -5.52
C GLN A 125 -3.28 -9.24 -5.66
N VAL A 126 -2.94 -8.34 -6.60
CA VAL A 126 -3.79 -7.26 -7.08
C VAL A 126 -3.93 -7.35 -8.59
N CYS A 127 -5.17 -7.50 -9.05
CA CYS A 127 -5.55 -7.72 -10.43
C CYS A 127 -6.35 -6.53 -10.99
N ALA A 128 -6.03 -6.15 -12.22
CA ALA A 128 -6.84 -5.23 -12.99
C ALA A 128 -8.25 -5.78 -13.19
N GLU A 129 -9.23 -4.88 -13.27
CA GLU A 129 -10.67 -5.12 -13.47
C GLU A 129 -11.39 -5.86 -12.34
N LEU A 130 -10.66 -6.58 -11.49
CA LEU A 130 -11.19 -7.38 -10.39
C LEU A 130 -11.05 -6.64 -9.05
N ASP A 131 -9.85 -6.16 -8.76
CA ASP A 131 -9.52 -5.62 -7.45
C ASP A 131 -9.69 -4.10 -7.38
N ARG A 132 -9.70 -3.62 -6.14
CA ARG A 132 -10.03 -2.24 -5.83
C ARG A 132 -8.97 -1.61 -4.94
N VAL A 133 -8.86 -0.30 -5.07
CA VAL A 133 -8.18 0.55 -4.11
C VAL A 133 -9.22 1.06 -3.12
N LEU A 134 -8.97 0.88 -1.83
CA LEU A 134 -9.73 1.48 -0.75
C LEU A 134 -8.95 2.64 -0.16
N THR A 135 -9.49 3.85 -0.31
CA THR A 135 -8.92 5.06 0.29
C THR A 135 -9.18 5.12 1.80
N ARG A 136 -8.44 5.97 2.50
CA ARG A 136 -8.70 6.30 3.92
C ARG A 136 -10.11 6.83 4.17
N ALA A 137 -10.71 7.52 3.20
CA ALA A 137 -12.09 8.02 3.27
C ALA A 137 -13.16 6.93 3.02
N GLY A 138 -12.76 5.68 2.80
CA GLY A 138 -13.67 4.56 2.56
C GLY A 138 -14.16 4.40 1.11
N MET A 139 -13.67 5.24 0.19
CA MET A 139 -13.98 5.12 -1.24
C MET A 139 -13.31 3.91 -1.86
N ARG A 140 -14.07 3.15 -2.66
CA ARG A 140 -13.61 1.96 -3.37
C ARG A 140 -13.55 2.20 -4.87
N CYS A 141 -12.38 2.00 -5.46
CA CYS A 141 -12.12 2.37 -6.84
C CYS A 141 -11.46 1.20 -7.59
N THR A 142 -12.12 0.71 -8.63
CA THR A 142 -11.63 -0.40 -9.45
C THR A 142 -10.40 -0.01 -10.25
N ILE A 143 -9.40 -0.88 -10.25
CA ILE A 143 -8.21 -0.76 -11.08
C ILE A 143 -8.61 -1.11 -12.52
N ALA A 144 -8.34 -0.23 -13.48
CA ALA A 144 -8.61 -0.47 -14.90
C ALA A 144 -7.49 -1.28 -15.57
N GLY A 145 -6.26 -1.06 -15.16
CA GLY A 145 -5.10 -1.67 -15.80
C GLY A 145 -3.79 -1.13 -15.28
N PHE A 146 -2.72 -1.79 -15.72
CA PHE A 146 -1.35 -1.42 -15.41
C PHE A 146 -0.63 -0.98 -16.68
N TYR A 147 0.23 0.02 -16.54
CA TYR A 147 0.91 0.68 -17.65
C TYR A 147 2.37 0.92 -17.29
N ARG A 148 3.25 1.02 -18.27
CA ARG A 148 4.59 1.61 -18.09
C ARG A 148 4.61 3.02 -18.67
N VAL A 149 5.46 3.88 -18.11
CA VAL A 149 5.78 5.15 -18.72
C VAL A 149 6.71 4.86 -19.89
N ASP A 150 6.33 5.29 -21.10
CA ASP A 150 7.25 5.19 -22.23
C ASP A 150 8.28 6.30 -22.11
N SER A 151 9.49 5.94 -21.69
CA SER A 151 10.66 6.81 -21.76
C SER A 151 11.27 6.69 -23.15
N ALA A 152 10.51 7.00 -24.20
CA ALA A 152 11.12 7.26 -25.49
C ALA A 152 12.03 8.49 -25.30
N PRO A 153 13.33 8.43 -25.68
CA PRO A 153 14.17 9.61 -25.61
C PRO A 153 13.53 10.69 -26.48
N ALA A 154 13.26 11.86 -25.90
CA ALA A 154 12.95 13.05 -26.68
C ALA A 154 14.12 13.26 -27.64
N GLY A 155 13.86 13.17 -28.94
CA GLY A 155 14.88 13.09 -29.99
C GLY A 155 15.93 14.21 -29.91
N GLU A 156 17.16 13.81 -30.23
CA GLU A 156 18.33 14.65 -30.51
C GLU A 156 18.06 15.77 -31.52
#